data_AF-A0A4U0GWY7-F1
#
_entry.id   AF-A0A4U0GWY7-F1
#
_cell.length_a   1.000
_cell.length_b   1.000
_cell.length_c   1.000
_cell.angle_alpha   90.00
_cell.angle_beta   90.00
_cell.angle_gamma   90.00
#
_symmetry.space_group_name_H-M   'P 1'
#
loop_
_entity.id
_entity.type
_entity.pdbx_description
1 polymer ?
#
loop_
_entity_poly.entity_id
_entity_poly.type
_entity_poly.pdbx_seq_one_letter_code
_entity_poly.pdbx_strand_id
1 'polypeptide(L)' 'MTAAPSVRPNVLVLIADQLRADHLGFAGNPTVRTPNLDRLAAESMIFTEATVTNPTCMPNRASLL' A
#
# COMPACT_ATOMS: atom_id res chain seq x y z
N MET A 1 19.39 34.54 -8.04
CA MET A 1 18.63 33.70 -7.10
C MET A 1 18.31 32.40 -7.81
N THR A 2 19.16 31.39 -7.65
CA THR A 2 19.11 30.12 -8.41
C THR A 2 18.30 29.10 -7.62
N ALA A 3 17.26 28.52 -8.23
CA ALA A 3 16.41 27.51 -7.60
C ALA A 3 17.22 26.24 -7.29
N ALA A 4 17.04 25.68 -6.09
CA ALA A 4 17.65 24.41 -5.70
C ALA A 4 17.17 23.28 -6.64
N PRO A 5 18.05 22.32 -7.01
CA PRO A 5 17.67 21.22 -7.89
C PRO A 5 16.51 20.44 -7.25
N SER A 6 15.38 20.34 -7.96
CA SER A 6 14.25 19.54 -7.52
C SER A 6 14.63 18.06 -7.59
N VAL A 7 14.93 17.49 -6.43
CA VAL A 7 15.18 16.05 -6.31
C VAL A 7 13.87 15.35 -6.66
N ARG A 8 13.86 14.66 -7.81
CA ARG A 8 12.72 13.82 -8.20
C ARG A 8 12.74 12.59 -7.31
N PRO A 9 11.70 12.33 -6.51
CA PRO A 9 11.65 11.14 -5.69
C PRO A 9 11.52 9.90 -6.58
N ASN A 10 12.14 8.80 -6.16
CA ASN A 10 11.85 7.49 -6.73
C ASN A 10 10.51 7.01 -6.18
N VAL A 11 9.65 6.45 -7.04
CA VAL A 11 8.34 5.91 -6.64
C VAL A 11 8.37 4.39 -6.83
N LEU A 12 8.10 3.66 -5.73
CA LEU A 12 7.96 2.20 -5.74
C LEU A 12 6.50 1.85 -5.43
N VAL A 13 5.84 1.15 -6.35
CA VAL A 13 4.47 0.65 -6.18
C VAL A 13 4.54 -0.84 -5.87
N LEU A 14 4.12 -1.22 -4.66
CA LEU A 14 4.02 -2.62 -4.22
C LEU A 14 2.55 -3.05 -4.24
N ILE A 15 2.24 -4.13 -4.96
CA ILE A 15 0.88 -4.67 -5.09
C ILE A 15 0.91 -6.15 -4.70
N ALA A 16 0.10 -6.52 -3.71
CA ALA A 16 -0.17 -7.91 -3.35
C ALA A 16 -1.50 -8.34 -3.98
N ASP A 17 -1.54 -9.53 -4.57
CA ASP A 17 -2.78 -10.08 -5.14
C ASP A 17 -3.64 -10.72 -4.05
N GLN A 18 -4.95 -10.47 -4.11
CA GLN A 18 -5.97 -11.02 -3.20
C GLN A 18 -5.72 -10.76 -1.70
N LEU A 19 -4.98 -9.71 -1.34
CA LEU A 19 -4.74 -9.32 0.05
C LEU A 19 -5.95 -8.57 0.63
N ARG A 20 -6.57 -9.13 1.68
CA ARG A 20 -7.61 -8.43 2.44
C ARG A 20 -7.01 -7.42 3.42
N ALA A 21 -7.72 -6.33 3.66
CA ALA A 21 -7.33 -5.30 4.61
C ALA A 21 -7.15 -5.81 6.06
N ASP A 22 -7.93 -6.83 6.47
CA ASP A 22 -7.88 -7.43 7.80
C ASP A 22 -6.84 -8.55 7.96
N HIS A 23 -6.08 -8.87 6.91
CA HIS A 23 -5.04 -9.92 6.91
C HIS A 23 -3.63 -9.32 7.09
N LEU A 24 -3.51 -8.32 7.95
CA LEU A 24 -2.27 -7.62 8.25
C LEU A 24 -2.13 -7.46 9.77
N GLY A 25 -0.91 -7.63 10.28
CA GLY A 25 -0.61 -7.47 11.71
C GLY A 25 -0.97 -6.07 12.21
N PHE A 26 -0.56 -5.03 11.48
CA PHE A 26 -0.92 -3.64 11.81
C PHE A 26 -2.42 -3.34 11.70
N ALA A 27 -3.20 -4.17 10.99
CA ALA A 27 -4.66 -4.05 10.91
C ALA A 27 -5.38 -4.78 12.07
N GLY A 28 -4.63 -5.27 13.07
CA GLY A 28 -5.18 -5.92 14.26
C GLY A 28 -5.38 -7.43 14.14
N ASN A 29 -4.83 -8.07 13.10
CA ASN A 29 -4.92 -9.52 12.96
C ASN A 29 -4.01 -10.23 14.00
N PRO A 30 -4.56 -11.08 14.90
CA PRO A 30 -3.78 -11.71 15.97
C PRO A 30 -2.92 -12.89 15.49
N THR A 31 -3.16 -13.41 14.29
CA THR A 31 -2.53 -14.64 13.78
C THR A 31 -1.51 -14.35 12.69
N VAL A 32 -1.82 -13.41 11.79
CA VAL A 32 -0.98 -13.07 10.65
C VAL A 32 0.23 -12.26 11.11
N ARG A 33 1.43 -12.68 10.71
CA ARG A 33 2.70 -12.05 11.09
C ARG A 33 3.29 -11.31 9.89
N THR A 34 3.26 -9.98 9.90
CA THR A 34 3.74 -9.13 8.79
C THR A 34 4.75 -8.08 9.25
N PRO A 35 5.84 -8.44 9.95
CA PRO A 35 6.71 -7.49 10.65
C PRO A 35 7.32 -6.40 9.74
N ASN A 36 7.59 -6.71 8.48
CA ASN A 36 8.11 -5.73 7.51
C ASN A 36 7.04 -4.71 7.09
N LEU A 37 5.79 -5.16 6.89
CA LEU A 37 4.67 -4.27 6.57
C LEU A 37 4.23 -3.49 7.80
N ASP A 38 4.29 -4.10 8.99
CA ASP A 38 3.95 -3.43 10.26
C ASP A 38 4.94 -2.29 10.54
N ARG A 39 6.24 -2.51 10.29
CA ARG A 39 7.26 -1.45 10.36
C ARG A 39 7.02 -0.37 9.32
N LEU A 40 6.72 -0.74 8.07
CA LEU A 40 6.41 0.23 7.03
C LEU A 40 5.17 1.06 7.39
N ALA A 41 4.13 0.43 7.94
CA ALA A 41 2.90 1.08 8.35
C ALA A 41 3.12 2.13 9.46
N ALA A 42 4.02 1.85 10.41
CA ALA A 42 4.36 2.80 11.49
C ALA A 42 5.03 4.09 10.97
N GLU A 43 5.64 4.05 9.81
CA GLU A 43 6.32 5.18 9.16
C GLU A 43 5.47 5.78 8.01
N SER A 44 4.25 5.26 7.78
CA SER A 44 3.41 5.58 6.62
C SER A 44 2.06 6.19 7.00
N MET A 45 1.39 6.76 6.02
CA MET A 45 -0.03 7.08 6.12
C MET A 45 -0.87 5.87 5.72
N ILE A 46 -1.80 5.45 6.59
CA ILE A 46 -2.67 4.29 6.36
C ILE A 46 -4.08 4.74 5.98
N PHE A 47 -4.61 4.16 4.91
CA PHE A 47 -5.99 4.33 4.47
C PHE A 47 -6.81 3.11 4.92
N THR A 48 -7.61 3.25 5.98
CA THR A 48 -8.39 2.13 6.56
C THR A 48 -9.61 1.77 5.72
N GLU A 49 -10.13 2.72 4.92
CA GLU A 49 -11.32 2.57 4.08
C GLU A 49 -10.97 2.49 2.57
N ALA A 50 -9.79 1.96 2.23
CA ALA A 50 -9.38 1.78 0.84
C ALA A 50 -10.11 0.59 0.19
N THR A 51 -11.00 0.86 -0.76
CA THR A 51 -11.79 -0.17 -1.47
C THR A 51 -11.36 -0.35 -2.91
N VAL A 52 -11.50 -1.57 -3.45
CA VAL A 52 -11.25 -1.86 -4.87
C VAL A 52 -12.41 -1.42 -5.75
N THR A 53 -12.11 -0.89 -6.94
CA THR A 53 -13.11 -0.53 -7.95
C THR A 53 -13.80 -1.78 -8.52
N ASN A 54 -13.05 -2.87 -8.66
CA ASN A 54 -13.56 -4.16 -9.13
C ASN A 54 -12.86 -5.30 -8.37
N PRO A 55 -13.59 -6.27 -7.80
CA PRO A 55 -12.98 -7.38 -7.04
C PRO A 55 -12.32 -8.45 -7.93
N THR A 56 -12.36 -8.30 -9.26
CA THR A 56 -11.72 -9.23 -10.20
C THR A 56 -10.31 -8.76 -10.56
N CYS A 57 -9.35 -9.68 -10.57
CA CYS A 57 -7.92 -9.39 -10.68
C CYS A 57 -7.54 -8.53 -11.90
N MET A 58 -7.95 -8.91 -13.11
CA MET A 58 -7.62 -8.17 -14.34
C MET A 58 -8.22 -6.77 -14.40
N PRO A 59 -9.53 -6.55 -14.20
CA PRO A 59 -10.10 -5.20 -14.22
C PRO A 59 -9.62 -4.34 -13.04
N ASN A 60 -9.30 -4.92 -11.88
CA ASN A 60 -8.69 -4.16 -10.78
C ASN A 60 -7.31 -3.60 -11.19
N ARG A 61 -6.46 -4.45 -11.78
CA ARG A 61 -5.13 -4.03 -12.28
C ARG A 61 -5.26 -2.99 -13.38
N ALA A 62 -6.22 -3.16 -14.28
CA ALA A 62 -6.51 -2.17 -15.32
C ALA A 62 -6.97 -0.83 -14.75
N SER A 63 -7.69 -0.81 -13.63
CA SER A 63 -8.14 0.44 -12.98
C SER A 63 -7.02 1.23 -12.30
N LEU A 64 -5.86 0.61 -12.08
CA LEU A 64 -4.67 1.24 -11.50
C LEU A 64 -3.76 1.88 -12.56
N LEU A 65 -3.85 1.42 -13.81
CA LEU A 65 -3.03 1.84 -14.95
C LEU A 65 -3.72 2.93 -15.77
#